data_AF-A0A8K1FF18-F1
#
_entry.id   AF-A0A8K1FF18-F1
#
_cell.length_a   1.000
_cell.length_b   1.000
_cell.length_c   1.000
_cell.angle_alpha   90.00
_cell.angle_beta   90.00
_cell.angle_gamma   90.00
#
_symmetry.space_group_name_H-M   'P 1'
#
loop_
_entity.id
_entity.type
_entity.pdbx_description
1 polymer ?
#
loop_
_entity_poly.entity_id
_entity_poly.type
_entity_poly.pdbx_seq_one_letter_code
_entity_poly.pdbx_strand_id
1 'polypeptide(L)'
;MHLGKEHVILASIYGVVGLILALVARQGKLAPIASATFLAILWLGFVLAISFTEAWIKFRAPFISRYLALDVGRVVFAALNAVEAGLCLGLWLVYWIGTSADATQVGRVGILIALTVIYIIQAAVVHPKLHLRGDFAIYEELKRLPEDSLTFHQKMLYTEMQNNVTNHRQPPVFFHIAYVLAEVSKVVLLVHYSVHFLRQLSGTA
;
A
#
# COMPACT_ATOMS: atom_id res chain seq x y z
N MET A 1 7.14 2.15 19.02
CA MET A 1 5.88 1.38 19.24
C MET A 1 4.58 2.15 18.93
N HIS A 2 4.60 3.45 18.58
CA HIS A 2 3.37 4.25 18.40
C HIS A 2 2.75 4.21 16.98
N LEU A 3 3.52 3.87 15.94
CA LEU A 3 3.05 3.78 14.54
C LEU A 3 2.09 2.60 14.26
N GLY A 4 2.03 1.58 15.13
CA GLY A 4 1.22 0.39 14.89
C GLY A 4 -0.29 0.65 14.93
N LYS A 5 -0.75 1.60 15.75
CA LYS A 5 -2.19 1.87 15.92
C LYS A 5 -2.81 2.54 14.69
N GLU A 6 -2.10 3.50 14.11
CA GLU A 6 -2.57 4.25 12.94
C GLU A 6 -2.74 3.35 11.72
N HIS A 7 -1.79 2.44 11.50
CA HIS A 7 -1.87 1.47 10.42
C HIS A 7 -3.06 0.51 10.60
N VAL A 8 -3.30 0.02 11.83
CA VAL A 8 -4.44 -0.86 12.12
C VAL A 8 -5.77 -0.13 11.87
N ILE A 9 -5.85 1.15 12.25
CA ILE A 9 -7.04 1.98 12.02
C ILE A 9 -7.30 2.12 10.52
N LEU A 10 -6.29 2.49 9.72
CA LEU A 10 -6.44 2.63 8.27
C LEU A 10 -6.86 1.31 7.61
N ALA A 11 -6.19 0.20 7.92
CA ALA A 11 -6.56 -1.11 7.38
C ALA A 11 -7.99 -1.50 7.76
N SER A 12 -8.40 -1.19 9.00
CA SER A 12 -9.75 -1.45 9.50
C SER A 12 -10.80 -0.61 8.79
N ILE A 13 -10.55 0.68 8.53
CA ILE A 13 -11.47 1.55 7.79
C ILE A 13 -11.78 0.96 6.41
N TYR A 14 -10.74 0.64 5.62
CA TYR A 14 -10.95 0.10 4.26
C TYR A 14 -11.45 -1.34 4.27
N GLY A 15 -11.07 -2.13 5.27
CA GLY A 15 -11.63 -3.47 5.50
C GLY A 15 -13.13 -3.43 5.82
N VAL A 16 -13.58 -2.46 6.63
CA VAL A 16 -15.01 -2.25 6.94
C VAL A 16 -15.78 -1.83 5.70
N VAL A 17 -15.22 -0.94 4.85
CA VAL A 17 -15.83 -0.59 3.56
C VAL A 17 -16.04 -1.86 2.71
N GLY A 18 -15.02 -2.72 2.63
CA GLY A 18 -15.11 -4.00 1.93
C GLY A 18 -16.16 -4.95 2.52
N LEU A 19 -16.22 -5.06 3.86
CA LEU A 19 -17.22 -5.87 4.55
C LEU A 19 -18.64 -5.38 4.28
N ILE A 20 -18.89 -4.06 4.36
CA ILE A 20 -20.19 -3.46 4.06
C ILE A 20 -20.60 -3.81 2.63
N LEU A 21 -19.72 -3.61 1.66
CA LEU A 21 -20.01 -3.92 0.25
C LEU A 21 -20.27 -5.41 0.02
N ALA A 22 -19.57 -6.29 0.74
CA ALA A 22 -19.80 -7.73 0.71
C ALA A 22 -21.17 -8.13 1.27
N LEU A 23 -21.58 -7.51 2.39
CA LEU A 23 -22.89 -7.75 3.00
C LEU A 23 -24.04 -7.18 2.16
N VAL A 24 -23.87 -6.00 1.57
CA VAL A 24 -24.84 -5.41 0.64
C VAL A 24 -25.00 -6.29 -0.60
N ALA A 25 -23.89 -6.83 -1.12
CA ALA A 25 -23.91 -7.74 -2.25
C ALA A 25 -24.63 -9.06 -1.90
N ARG A 26 -24.37 -9.63 -0.72
CA ARG A 26 -25.07 -10.81 -0.22
C ARG A 26 -26.58 -10.62 -0.09
N GLN A 27 -27.03 -9.40 0.25
CA GLN A 27 -28.45 -9.06 0.31
C GLN A 27 -29.10 -8.85 -1.07
N GLY A 28 -28.34 -8.98 -2.17
CA GLY A 28 -28.83 -8.77 -3.53
C GLY A 28 -29.09 -7.30 -3.90
N LYS A 29 -28.71 -6.35 -3.04
CA LYS A 29 -28.93 -4.91 -3.28
C LYS A 29 -27.92 -4.30 -4.26
N LEU A 30 -26.73 -4.88 -4.36
CA LEU A 30 -25.68 -4.47 -5.29
C LEU A 30 -25.04 -5.71 -5.91
N ALA A 31 -24.73 -5.67 -7.20
CA ALA A 31 -24.04 -6.79 -7.83
C ALA A 31 -22.65 -7.01 -7.18
N PRO A 32 -22.24 -8.24 -6.85
CA PRO A 32 -20.91 -8.52 -6.27
C PRO A 32 -19.77 -8.01 -7.15
N ILE A 33 -19.99 -8.09 -8.46
CA ILE A 33 -19.12 -7.55 -9.50
C ILE A 33 -18.94 -6.02 -9.36
N ALA A 34 -20.02 -5.28 -9.14
CA ALA A 34 -19.95 -3.83 -8.96
C ALA A 34 -19.18 -3.46 -7.68
N SER A 35 -19.45 -4.17 -6.57
CA SER A 35 -18.70 -4.03 -5.31
C SER A 35 -17.20 -4.27 -5.50
N ALA A 36 -16.83 -5.37 -6.16
CA ALA A 36 -15.43 -5.71 -6.41
C ALA A 36 -14.74 -4.70 -7.34
N THR A 37 -15.45 -4.23 -8.37
CA THR A 37 -14.94 -3.20 -9.30
C THR A 37 -14.66 -1.89 -8.58
N PHE A 38 -15.58 -1.45 -7.72
CA PHE A 38 -15.41 -0.25 -6.91
C PHE A 38 -14.17 -0.33 -6.03
N LEU A 39 -14.01 -1.43 -5.28
CA LEU A 39 -12.83 -1.64 -4.42
C LEU A 39 -11.53 -1.69 -5.22
N ALA A 40 -11.53 -2.32 -6.39
CA ALA A 40 -10.34 -2.39 -7.25
C ALA A 40 -9.95 -1.03 -7.83
N ILE A 41 -10.94 -0.22 -8.27
CA ILE A 41 -10.70 1.15 -8.74
C ILE A 41 -10.21 2.04 -7.60
N LEU A 42 -10.77 1.87 -6.40
CA LEU A 42 -10.33 2.60 -5.21
C LEU A 42 -8.87 2.26 -4.87
N TRP A 43 -8.51 0.98 -4.89
CA TRP A 43 -7.12 0.53 -4.68
C TRP A 43 -6.19 1.09 -5.76
N LEU A 44 -6.60 1.02 -7.03
CA LEU A 44 -5.86 1.62 -8.14
C LEU A 44 -5.63 3.12 -7.92
N GLY A 45 -6.65 3.85 -7.48
CA GLY A 45 -6.57 5.27 -7.16
C GLY A 45 -5.52 5.58 -6.09
N PHE A 46 -5.46 4.80 -5.00
CA PHE A 46 -4.44 4.94 -3.96
C PHE A 46 -3.02 4.72 -4.50
N VAL A 47 -2.83 3.66 -5.29
CA VAL A 47 -1.52 3.35 -5.89
C VAL A 47 -1.08 4.47 -6.83
N LEU A 48 -1.96 4.96 -7.71
CA LEU A 48 -1.63 6.04 -8.65
C LEU A 48 -1.36 7.37 -7.93
N ALA A 49 -2.18 7.71 -6.93
CA ALA A 49 -2.02 8.95 -6.19
C ALA A 49 -0.74 8.96 -5.33
N ILE A 50 -0.45 7.87 -4.61
CA ILE A 50 0.68 7.84 -3.68
C ILE A 50 1.96 7.40 -4.38
N SER A 51 1.98 6.22 -4.99
CA SER A 51 3.21 5.63 -5.56
C SER A 51 3.70 6.37 -6.80
N PHE A 52 2.78 6.86 -7.66
CA PHE A 52 3.16 7.50 -8.93
C PHE A 52 3.17 9.03 -8.88
N THR A 53 2.34 9.65 -8.03
CA THR A 53 2.22 11.12 -7.96
C THR A 53 2.96 11.70 -6.76
N GLU A 54 2.53 11.37 -5.53
CA GLU A 54 3.10 11.89 -4.27
C GLU A 54 4.60 11.60 -4.17
N ALA A 55 4.99 10.35 -4.42
CA ALA A 55 6.35 9.88 -4.24
C ALA A 55 7.36 10.63 -5.11
N TRP A 56 6.93 11.07 -6.30
CA TRP A 56 7.75 11.79 -7.26
C TRP A 56 7.71 13.31 -7.02
N ILE A 57 6.54 13.87 -6.71
CA ILE A 57 6.37 15.32 -6.59
C ILE A 57 7.02 15.88 -5.31
N LYS A 58 7.03 15.14 -4.20
CA LYS A 58 7.53 15.64 -2.91
C LYS A 58 9.00 16.04 -2.91
N PHE A 59 9.81 15.40 -3.75
CA PHE A 59 11.23 15.72 -3.90
C PHE A 59 11.50 16.98 -4.74
N ARG A 60 10.47 17.59 -5.35
CA ARG A 60 10.59 18.86 -6.08
C ARG A 60 10.32 20.10 -5.24
N ALA A 61 9.85 19.92 -4.00
CA ALA A 61 9.55 21.05 -3.14
C ALA A 61 10.85 21.78 -2.75
N PRO A 62 10.99 23.09 -3.04
CA PRO A 62 12.26 23.80 -2.91
C PRO A 62 12.73 23.96 -1.46
N PHE A 63 11.81 23.88 -0.49
CA PHE A 63 12.09 24.05 0.93
C PHE A 63 12.15 22.73 1.70
N ILE A 64 11.95 21.57 1.04
CA ILE A 64 12.00 20.27 1.71
C ILE A 64 13.38 19.64 1.46
N SER A 65 14.11 19.39 2.54
CA SER A 65 15.36 18.64 2.48
C SER A 65 15.09 17.18 2.12
N ARG A 66 16.08 16.53 1.47
CA ARG A 66 15.92 15.14 1.02
C ARG A 66 15.61 14.16 2.15
N TYR A 67 16.26 14.29 3.31
CA TYR A 67 16.02 13.41 4.45
C TYR A 67 14.61 13.60 5.01
N LEU A 68 14.09 14.83 5.03
CA LEU A 68 12.72 15.11 5.48
C LEU A 68 11.69 14.52 4.52
N ALA A 69 11.91 14.63 3.21
CA ALA A 69 11.05 13.98 2.21
C ALA A 69 11.05 12.44 2.33
N LEU A 70 12.20 11.83 2.69
CA LEU A 70 12.31 10.39 2.94
C LEU A 70 11.58 9.99 4.23
N ASP A 71 11.69 10.80 5.30
CA ASP A 71 11.02 10.58 6.59
C ASP A 71 9.50 10.65 6.45
N VAL A 72 8.97 11.65 5.74
CA VAL A 72 7.55 11.71 5.39
C VAL A 72 7.16 10.50 4.53
N GLY A 73 7.99 10.15 3.53
CA GLY A 73 7.74 9.03 2.65
C GLY A 73 7.56 7.70 3.38
N ARG A 74 8.44 7.35 4.33
CA ARG A 74 8.32 6.07 5.06
C ARG A 74 7.01 5.95 5.85
N VAL A 75 6.48 7.07 6.36
CA VAL A 75 5.18 7.10 7.06
C VAL A 75 4.02 6.95 6.07
N VAL A 76 4.03 7.72 4.98
CA VAL A 76 2.98 7.68 3.95
C VAL A 76 2.90 6.31 3.26
N PHE A 77 4.04 5.68 2.95
CA PHE A 77 4.06 4.34 2.36
C PHE A 77 3.62 3.25 3.33
N ALA A 78 3.89 3.40 4.63
CA ALA A 78 3.37 2.47 5.64
C ALA A 78 1.85 2.59 5.80
N ALA A 79 1.32 3.83 5.75
CA ALA A 79 -0.11 4.09 5.67
C ALA A 79 -0.74 3.49 4.40
N LEU A 80 -0.12 3.68 3.24
CA LEU A 80 -0.56 3.05 1.98
C LEU A 80 -0.64 1.53 2.14
N ASN A 81 0.41 0.89 2.64
CA ASN A 81 0.43 -0.56 2.85
C ASN A 81 -0.74 -1.05 3.73
N ALA A 82 -1.12 -0.28 4.75
CA ALA A 82 -2.27 -0.59 5.58
C ALA A 82 -3.60 -0.47 4.81
N VAL A 83 -3.75 0.58 4.00
CA VAL A 83 -4.92 0.75 3.11
C VAL A 83 -5.02 -0.42 2.12
N GLU A 84 -3.90 -0.80 1.49
CA GLU A 84 -3.83 -1.95 0.58
C GLU A 84 -4.24 -3.26 1.27
N ALA A 85 -3.82 -3.47 2.53
CA ALA A 85 -4.25 -4.61 3.33
C ALA A 85 -5.77 -4.66 3.49
N GLY A 86 -6.38 -3.53 3.86
CA GLY A 86 -7.82 -3.41 4.05
C GLY A 86 -8.62 -3.63 2.76
N LEU A 87 -8.15 -3.06 1.64
CA LEU A 87 -8.79 -3.22 0.33
C LEU A 87 -8.63 -4.65 -0.21
N CYS A 88 -7.46 -5.26 -0.04
CA CYS A 88 -7.22 -6.66 -0.37
C CYS A 88 -8.15 -7.59 0.41
N LEU A 89 -8.28 -7.38 1.72
CA LEU A 89 -9.23 -8.11 2.56
C LEU A 89 -10.67 -7.89 2.07
N GLY A 90 -11.05 -6.64 1.78
CA GLY A 90 -12.36 -6.30 1.26
C GLY A 90 -12.72 -7.02 -0.04
N LEU A 91 -11.80 -7.12 -0.98
CA LEU A 91 -12.00 -7.88 -2.23
C LEU A 91 -12.24 -9.37 -1.96
N TRP A 92 -11.48 -9.97 -1.05
CA TRP A 92 -11.72 -11.35 -0.63
C TRP A 92 -13.08 -11.51 0.07
N LEU A 93 -13.48 -10.58 0.94
CA LEU A 93 -14.79 -10.62 1.59
C LEU A 93 -15.93 -10.55 0.56
N VAL A 94 -15.83 -9.67 -0.44
CA VAL A 94 -16.82 -9.60 -1.53
C VAL A 94 -16.86 -10.92 -2.30
N TYR A 95 -15.70 -11.52 -2.59
CA TYR A 95 -15.62 -12.82 -3.27
C TYR A 95 -16.30 -13.94 -2.45
N TRP A 96 -15.98 -14.09 -1.16
CA TRP A 96 -16.48 -15.19 -0.33
C TRP A 96 -17.92 -15.01 0.16
N ILE A 97 -18.32 -13.79 0.51
CA ILE A 97 -19.61 -13.51 1.16
C ILE A 97 -20.66 -13.03 0.15
N GLY A 98 -20.22 -12.26 -0.85
CA GLY A 98 -21.11 -11.62 -1.81
C GLY A 98 -21.60 -12.54 -2.92
N THR A 99 -21.00 -13.72 -3.14
CA THR A 99 -21.23 -14.50 -4.36
C THR A 99 -21.98 -15.80 -4.12
N SER A 100 -22.94 -16.11 -4.99
CA SER A 100 -23.48 -17.45 -5.20
C SER A 100 -22.66 -18.11 -6.31
N ALA A 101 -22.24 -19.36 -6.14
CA ALA A 101 -21.23 -20.03 -6.97
C ALA A 101 -21.55 -20.03 -8.48
N ASP A 102 -21.00 -19.06 -9.22
CA ASP A 102 -21.13 -18.98 -10.68
C ASP A 102 -19.79 -19.32 -11.38
N ALA A 103 -19.85 -20.22 -12.36
CA ALA A 103 -18.68 -20.79 -13.05
C ALA A 103 -17.80 -19.74 -13.75
N THR A 104 -18.35 -18.56 -14.05
CA THR A 104 -17.60 -17.48 -14.66
C THR A 104 -16.52 -16.90 -13.74
N GLN A 105 -16.55 -17.19 -12.43
CA GLN A 105 -15.58 -16.69 -11.44
C GLN A 105 -14.28 -17.48 -11.32
N VAL A 106 -14.21 -18.73 -11.80
CA VAL A 106 -13.05 -19.62 -11.57
C VAL A 106 -11.76 -19.09 -12.19
N GLY A 107 -11.84 -18.46 -13.37
CA GLY A 107 -10.68 -17.80 -13.99
C GLY A 107 -10.25 -16.49 -13.31
N ARG A 108 -11.08 -15.92 -12.43
CA ARG A 108 -10.95 -14.53 -11.92
C ARG A 108 -10.26 -14.45 -10.57
N VAL A 109 -10.38 -15.53 -9.78
CA VAL A 109 -9.62 -15.73 -8.55
C VAL A 109 -8.12 -15.69 -8.82
N GLY A 110 -7.67 -16.13 -10.00
CA GLY A 110 -6.26 -16.07 -10.40
C GLY A 110 -5.66 -14.66 -10.34
N ILE A 111 -6.41 -13.63 -10.80
CA ILE A 111 -5.95 -12.23 -10.74
C ILE A 111 -5.92 -11.74 -9.29
N LEU A 112 -6.94 -12.07 -8.49
CA LEU A 112 -6.99 -11.69 -7.07
C LEU A 112 -5.86 -12.37 -6.26
N ILE A 113 -5.58 -13.65 -6.53
CA ILE A 113 -4.43 -14.36 -5.97
C ILE A 113 -3.13 -13.68 -6.39
N ALA A 114 -2.95 -13.35 -7.67
CA ALA A 114 -1.74 -12.68 -8.14
C ALA A 114 -1.53 -11.32 -7.45
N LEU A 115 -2.59 -10.49 -7.34
CA LEU A 115 -2.56 -9.24 -6.59
C LEU A 115 -2.18 -9.46 -5.12
N THR A 116 -2.79 -10.45 -4.48
CA THR A 116 -2.52 -10.78 -3.07
C THR A 116 -1.07 -11.22 -2.88
N VAL A 117 -0.55 -12.07 -3.77
CA VAL A 117 0.85 -12.55 -3.72
C VAL A 117 1.82 -11.39 -3.90
N ILE A 118 1.60 -10.53 -4.89
CA ILE A 118 2.43 -9.34 -5.12
C ILE A 118 2.43 -8.44 -3.88
N TYR A 119 1.25 -8.15 -3.33
CA TYR A 119 1.12 -7.35 -2.10
C TYR A 119 1.87 -7.99 -0.92
N ILE A 120 1.69 -9.29 -0.68
CA ILE A 120 2.37 -9.99 0.43
C ILE A 120 3.89 -9.94 0.25
N ILE A 121 4.41 -10.18 -0.96
CA ILE A 121 5.85 -10.09 -1.22
C ILE A 121 6.36 -8.67 -0.98
N GLN A 122 5.62 -7.65 -1.43
CA GLN A 122 5.98 -6.26 -1.18
C GLN A 122 6.00 -5.95 0.32
N ALA A 123 4.94 -6.29 1.05
CA ALA A 123 4.79 -6.00 2.47
C ALA A 123 5.82 -6.75 3.34
N ALA A 124 6.08 -8.04 3.05
CA ALA A 124 6.92 -8.90 3.88
C ALA A 124 8.42 -8.81 3.53
N VAL A 125 8.77 -8.52 2.27
CA VAL A 125 10.16 -8.57 1.80
C VAL A 125 10.66 -7.20 1.36
N VAL A 126 9.93 -6.51 0.49
CA VAL A 126 10.43 -5.30 -0.16
C VAL A 126 10.37 -4.09 0.77
N HIS A 127 9.24 -3.88 1.45
CA HIS A 127 9.00 -2.76 2.36
C HIS A 127 10.00 -2.70 3.53
N PRO A 128 10.27 -3.78 4.28
CA PRO A 128 11.25 -3.73 5.37
C PRO A 128 12.64 -3.34 4.89
N LYS A 129 13.04 -3.79 3.68
CA LYS A 129 14.33 -3.44 3.08
C LYS A 129 14.38 -1.99 2.62
N LEU A 130 13.29 -1.46 2.08
CA LEU A 130 13.19 -0.04 1.71
C LEU A 130 13.16 0.87 2.94
N HIS A 131 12.46 0.48 4.00
CA HIS A 131 12.42 1.23 5.25
C HIS A 131 13.83 1.32 5.86
N LEU A 132 14.52 0.19 5.98
CA LEU A 132 15.89 0.16 6.46
C LEU A 132 16.81 1.02 5.59
N ARG A 133 16.70 0.93 4.25
CA ARG A 133 17.48 1.79 3.34
C ARG A 133 17.18 3.28 3.55
N GLY A 134 15.92 3.63 3.86
CA GLY A 134 15.51 4.96 4.26
C GLY A 134 16.18 5.40 5.57
N ASP A 135 16.23 4.53 6.57
CA ASP A 135 16.90 4.81 7.85
C ASP A 135 18.39 5.11 7.65
N PHE A 136 19.10 4.39 6.77
CA PHE A 136 20.49 4.72 6.41
C PHE A 136 20.62 6.14 5.84
N ALA A 137 19.77 6.50 4.88
CA ALA A 137 19.83 7.80 4.22
C ALA A 137 19.42 8.96 5.16
N ILE A 138 18.47 8.73 6.06
CA ILE A 138 18.05 9.71 7.06
C ILE A 138 19.14 9.86 8.12
N TYR A 139 19.68 8.76 8.63
CA TYR A 139 20.74 8.75 9.64
C TYR A 139 21.99 9.49 9.17
N GLU A 140 22.44 9.27 7.94
CA GLU A 140 23.61 9.95 7.37
C GLU A 140 23.47 11.48 7.37
N GLU A 141 22.27 12.02 7.11
CA GLU A 141 22.04 13.45 7.14
C GLU A 141 21.82 13.99 8.56
N LEU A 142 21.08 13.27 9.40
CA LEU A 142 20.89 13.68 10.81
C LEU A 142 22.22 13.74 11.57
N LYS A 143 23.17 12.86 11.25
CA LYS A 143 24.53 12.88 11.82
C LYS A 143 25.28 14.19 11.55
N ARG A 144 24.91 14.94 10.50
CA ARG A 144 25.56 16.21 10.11
C ARG A 144 24.91 17.43 10.76
N LEU A 145 23.76 17.28 11.40
CA LEU A 145 23.05 18.38 12.03
C LEU A 145 23.63 18.69 13.43
N PRO A 146 23.60 19.96 13.88
CA PRO A 146 23.95 20.33 15.26
C PRO A 146 23.13 19.56 16.30
N GLU A 147 23.74 19.16 17.42
CA GLU A 147 23.08 18.34 18.45
C GLU A 147 21.89 19.01 19.15
N ASP A 148 21.84 20.34 19.14
CA ASP A 148 20.77 21.16 19.70
C ASP A 148 19.55 21.29 18.76
N SER A 149 19.67 20.85 17.50
CA SER A 149 18.59 20.95 16.51
C SER A 149 17.44 19.95 16.71
N LEU A 150 17.66 18.88 17.49
CA LEU A 150 16.68 17.80 17.69
C LEU A 150 15.96 17.92 19.04
N THR A 151 14.65 17.76 19.03
CA THR A 151 13.85 17.60 20.24
C THR A 151 14.20 16.31 20.97
N PHE A 152 13.87 16.20 22.27
CA PHE A 152 14.12 14.99 23.06
C PHE A 152 13.54 13.72 22.40
N HIS A 153 12.31 13.79 21.87
CA HIS A 153 11.69 12.67 21.17
C HIS A 153 12.46 12.28 19.89
N GLN A 154 12.88 13.27 19.10
CA GLN A 154 13.68 13.03 17.90
C GLN A 154 15.06 12.43 18.23
N LYS A 155 15.66 12.80 19.36
CA LYS A 155 16.91 12.19 19.84
C LYS A 155 16.72 10.70 20.16
N MET A 156 15.62 10.31 20.78
CA MET A 156 15.32 8.88 21.01
C MET A 156 15.17 8.11 19.68
N LEU A 157 14.42 8.67 18.72
CA LEU A 157 14.25 8.06 17.39
C LEU A 157 15.56 7.97 16.61
N TYR A 158 16.42 8.97 16.74
CA TYR A 158 17.76 8.97 16.15
C TYR A 158 18.60 7.82 16.72
N THR A 159 18.58 7.60 18.04
CA THR A 159 19.30 6.48 18.68
C THR A 159 18.77 5.13 18.22
N GLU A 160 17.45 4.98 18.06
CA GLU A 160 16.84 3.76 17.51
C GLU A 160 17.30 3.51 16.06
N MET A 161 17.29 4.54 15.21
CA MET A 161 17.80 4.46 13.85
C MET A 161 19.30 4.14 13.81
N GLN A 162 20.11 4.76 14.67
CA GLN A 162 21.53 4.48 14.80
C GLN A 162 21.78 2.99 15.11
N ASN A 163 21.02 2.43 16.06
CA ASN A 163 21.11 1.02 16.40
C ASN A 163 20.73 0.11 15.21
N ASN A 164 19.66 0.44 14.50
CA ASN A 164 19.24 -0.31 13.30
C ASN A 164 20.30 -0.26 12.18
N VAL A 165 20.83 0.92 11.88
CA VAL A 165 21.85 1.16 10.85
C VAL A 165 23.16 0.47 11.19
N THR A 166 23.58 0.47 12.45
CA THR A 166 24.85 -0.15 12.88
C THR A 166 24.78 -1.67 12.85
N ASN A 167 23.61 -2.26 13.19
CA ASN A 167 23.43 -3.71 13.27
C ASN A 167 23.10 -4.38 11.93
N HIS A 168 22.80 -3.61 10.89
CA HIS A 168 22.39 -4.15 9.59
C HIS A 168 23.31 -3.68 8.47
N ARG A 169 23.28 -4.40 7.35
CA ARG A 169 23.90 -3.93 6.10
C ARG A 169 22.89 -3.14 5.29
N GLN A 170 23.35 -2.06 4.65
CA GLN A 170 22.50 -1.26 3.77
C GLN A 170 21.94 -2.13 2.63
N PRO A 171 20.61 -2.21 2.48
CA PRO A 171 20.01 -2.99 1.39
C PRO A 171 20.34 -2.39 0.01
N PRO A 172 20.56 -3.20 -1.04
CA PRO A 172 20.87 -2.71 -2.38
C PRO A 172 19.73 -1.92 -3.02
N VAL A 173 20.04 -1.07 -4.01
CA VAL A 173 19.07 -0.27 -4.78
C VAL A 173 18.04 -1.14 -5.51
N PHE A 174 18.40 -2.40 -5.79
CA PHE A 174 17.53 -3.38 -6.43
C PHE A 174 16.13 -3.46 -5.80
N PHE A 175 16.00 -3.35 -4.47
CA PHE A 175 14.69 -3.39 -3.81
C PHE A 175 13.76 -2.23 -4.21
N HIS A 176 14.33 -1.08 -4.58
CA HIS A 176 13.53 0.04 -5.11
C HIS A 176 13.01 -0.27 -6.52
N ILE A 177 13.84 -0.85 -7.38
CA ILE A 177 13.43 -1.29 -8.71
C ILE A 177 12.34 -2.37 -8.60
N ALA A 178 12.55 -3.36 -7.73
CA ALA A 178 11.59 -4.41 -7.46
C ALA A 178 10.25 -3.84 -6.97
N TYR A 179 10.28 -2.82 -6.11
CA TYR A 179 9.08 -2.12 -5.67
C TYR A 179 8.33 -1.46 -6.83
N VAL A 180 9.03 -0.67 -7.67
CA VAL A 180 8.43 0.00 -8.83
C VAL A 180 7.81 -1.01 -9.80
N LEU A 181 8.51 -2.11 -10.09
CA LEU A 181 7.98 -3.17 -10.96
C LEU A 181 6.72 -3.83 -10.36
N ALA A 182 6.69 -4.04 -9.05
CA ALA A 182 5.51 -4.56 -8.36
C ALA A 182 4.35 -3.55 -8.36
N GLU A 183 4.60 -2.25 -8.16
CA GLU A 183 3.57 -1.20 -8.29
C GLU A 183 2.98 -1.17 -9.70
N VAL A 184 3.82 -1.19 -10.74
CA VAL A 184 3.37 -1.25 -12.14
C VAL A 184 2.55 -2.51 -12.40
N SER A 185 3.00 -3.65 -11.88
CA SER A 185 2.28 -4.92 -12.01
C SER A 185 0.91 -4.87 -11.33
N LYS A 186 0.81 -4.30 -10.13
CA LYS A 186 -0.47 -4.07 -9.43
C LYS A 186 -1.38 -3.17 -10.24
N VAL A 187 -0.88 -2.06 -10.79
CA VAL A 187 -1.67 -1.16 -11.64
C VAL A 187 -2.24 -1.92 -12.84
N VAL A 188 -1.42 -2.68 -13.57
CA VAL A 188 -1.88 -3.47 -14.71
C VAL A 188 -2.95 -4.48 -14.30
N LEU A 189 -2.73 -5.22 -13.21
CA LEU A 189 -3.68 -6.22 -12.72
C LEU A 189 -4.99 -5.59 -12.23
N LEU A 190 -4.94 -4.47 -11.51
CA LEU A 190 -6.13 -3.74 -11.03
C LEU A 190 -6.92 -3.14 -12.19
N VAL A 191 -6.25 -2.53 -13.18
CA VAL A 191 -6.90 -2.05 -14.41
C VAL A 191 -7.55 -3.21 -15.16
N HIS A 192 -6.83 -4.31 -15.34
CA HIS A 192 -7.37 -5.49 -16.02
C HIS A 192 -8.58 -6.06 -15.28
N TYR A 193 -8.50 -6.16 -13.95
CA TYR A 193 -9.59 -6.59 -13.07
C TYR A 193 -10.81 -5.66 -13.23
N SER A 194 -10.63 -4.33 -13.13
CA SER A 194 -11.72 -3.35 -13.21
C SER A 194 -12.35 -3.24 -14.60
N VAL A 195 -11.56 -3.14 -15.68
CA VAL A 195 -12.08 -2.99 -17.06
C VAL A 195 -12.90 -4.20 -17.48
N HIS A 196 -12.46 -5.40 -17.09
CA HIS A 196 -13.17 -6.62 -17.39
C HIS A 196 -14.58 -6.62 -16.79
N PHE A 197 -14.76 -6.12 -15.56
CA PHE A 197 -16.07 -6.00 -14.94
C PHE A 197 -16.91 -4.85 -15.47
N LEU A 198 -16.29 -3.71 -15.80
CA LEU A 198 -17.01 -2.61 -16.45
C LEU A 198 -17.63 -3.05 -17.79
N ARG A 199 -16.92 -3.88 -18.56
CA ARG A 199 -17.45 -4.45 -19.82
C ARG A 199 -18.65 -5.38 -19.60
N GLN A 200 -18.68 -6.11 -18.48
CA GLN A 200 -19.81 -6.96 -18.13
C GLN A 200 -21.02 -6.12 -17.71
N LEU A 201 -20.80 -5.07 -16.92
CA LEU A 201 -21.87 -4.13 -16.53
C LEU A 201 -22.45 -3.38 -17.72
N SER A 202 -21.63 -3.03 -18.73
CA SER A 202 -22.09 -2.35 -19.94
C SER A 202 -22.73 -3.27 -20.98
N GLY A 203 -22.42 -4.57 -20.96
CA GLY A 203 -22.98 -5.57 -21.89
C GLY A 203 -24.32 -6.17 -21.43
N THR A 204 -24.76 -5.84 -20.22
CA THR A 204 -26.07 -6.22 -19.65
C THR A 204 -27.13 -5.13 -19.77
N ALA A 205 -26.91 -4.10 -20.60
CA ALA A 205 -27.88 -3.06 -20.92
C ALA A 205 -28.56 -3.33 -22.27
#